data_AF-A0A7J2J7P3-F1
#
_entry.id   AF-A0A7J2J7P3-F1
#
_cell.length_a   1.000
_cell.length_b   1.000
_cell.length_c   1.000
_cell.angle_alpha   90.00
_cell.angle_beta   90.00
_cell.angle_gamma   90.00
#
_symmetry.space_group_name_H-M   'P 1'
#
loop_
_entity.id
_entity.type
_entity.pdbx_description
1 polymer ?
#
loop_
_entity_poly.entity_id
_entity_poly.type
_entity_poly.pdbx_seq_one_letter_code
_entity_poly.pdbx_strand_id
1 'polypeptide(L)'
;VIFVVKKGDIGLAIGKGGNKIRRAKQVIGKSVSVVEHSDDLADFLKNILSPAKVKNVELVERGGKKIAVATIDRMEGGRVGGKRIQNAKKIANRHYGIHDIVFA
;
A
#
# COMPACT_ATOMS: atom_id res chain seq x y z
N VAL A 1 -11.20 0.75 5.25
CA VAL A 1 -10.38 1.73 6.00
C VAL A 1 -8.96 1.23 6.00
N ILE A 2 -7.98 2.12 5.85
CA ILE A 2 -6.57 1.77 5.88
C ILE A 2 -5.92 2.62 6.96
N PHE A 3 -5.24 1.95 7.88
CA PHE A 3 -4.40 2.60 8.88
C PHE A 3 -2.97 2.57 8.39
N VAL A 4 -2.38 3.75 8.22
CA VAL A 4 -0.95 3.90 7.96
C VAL A 4 -0.27 4.08 9.32
N VAL A 5 0.64 3.19 9.67
CA VAL A 5 1.35 3.19 10.96
C VAL A 5 2.84 3.45 10.75
N LYS A 6 3.56 3.85 11.79
CA LYS A 6 5.00 4.07 11.69
C LYS A 6 5.75 2.77 11.39
N LYS A 7 6.93 2.91 10.81
CA LYS A 7 7.86 1.79 10.57
C LYS A 7 8.12 1.02 11.87
N GLY A 8 7.91 -0.30 11.87
CA GLY A 8 8.08 -1.18 13.04
C GLY A 8 6.81 -1.38 13.88
N ASP A 9 5.79 -0.54 13.75
CA ASP A 9 4.58 -0.61 14.60
C ASP A 9 3.52 -1.58 14.05
N ILE A 10 3.73 -2.18 12.87
CA ILE A 10 2.72 -3.04 12.23
C ILE A 10 2.30 -4.22 13.13
N GLY A 11 3.24 -4.83 13.85
CA GLY A 11 2.95 -5.92 14.79
C GLY A 11 2.08 -5.47 15.96
N LEU A 12 2.35 -4.28 16.50
CA LEU A 12 1.56 -3.68 17.57
C LEU A 12 0.14 -3.32 17.10
N ALA A 13 0.00 -2.87 15.86
CA ALA A 13 -1.29 -2.55 15.26
C ALA A 13 -2.15 -3.80 14.97
N ILE A 14 -1.53 -4.90 14.55
CA ILE A 14 -2.20 -6.19 14.34
C ILE A 14 -2.62 -6.80 15.70
N GLY A 15 -1.69 -6.79 16.67
CA GLY A 15 -1.86 -7.40 18.00
C GLY A 15 -1.71 -8.93 17.98
N LYS A 16 -1.57 -9.54 19.17
CA LYS A 16 -1.39 -11.00 19.31
C LYS A 16 -2.56 -11.75 18.67
N GLY A 17 -2.27 -12.60 17.69
CA GLY A 17 -3.27 -13.35 16.93
C GLY A 17 -4.25 -12.45 16.13
N GLY A 18 -3.88 -11.20 15.84
CA GLY A 18 -4.75 -10.27 15.13
C GLY A 18 -5.90 -9.68 15.97
N ASN A 19 -5.80 -9.74 17.30
CA ASN A 19 -6.90 -9.34 18.17
C ASN A 19 -7.29 -7.85 18.04
N LYS A 20 -6.32 -6.94 17.92
CA LYS A 20 -6.55 -5.49 17.79
C LYS A 20 -7.21 -5.16 16.46
N ILE A 21 -6.69 -5.70 15.36
CA ILE A 21 -7.26 -5.46 14.03
C ILE A 21 -8.66 -6.04 13.88
N ARG A 22 -8.94 -7.20 14.49
CA ARG A 22 -10.29 -7.80 14.51
C ARG A 22 -11.28 -6.94 15.29
N ARG A 23 -10.89 -6.43 16.46
CA ARG A 23 -11.72 -5.49 17.24
C ARG A 23 -11.98 -4.19 16.47
N ALA A 24 -10.95 -3.62 15.86
CA ALA A 24 -11.10 -2.41 15.02
C ALA A 24 -12.09 -2.64 13.87
N LYS A 25 -12.00 -3.80 13.19
CA LYS A 25 -12.96 -4.19 12.15
C LYS A 25 -14.40 -4.27 12.66
N GLN A 26 -14.62 -4.82 13.86
CA GLN A 26 -15.95 -4.92 14.47
C GLN A 26 -16.53 -3.53 14.79
N VAL A 27 -15.74 -2.66 15.42
CA VAL A 27 -16.18 -1.31 15.81
C VAL A 27 -16.45 -0.43 14.59
N ILE A 28 -15.59 -0.48 13.58
CA ILE A 28 -15.71 0.35 12.37
C ILE A 28 -16.82 -0.17 11.42
N GLY A 29 -17.16 -1.47 11.50
CA GLY A 29 -18.13 -2.10 10.60
C GLY A 29 -17.70 -2.19 9.14
N LYS A 30 -16.40 -1.99 8.84
CA LYS A 30 -15.83 -2.05 7.47
C LYS A 30 -14.55 -2.87 7.46
N SER A 31 -14.12 -3.35 6.29
CA SER A 31 -12.79 -3.95 6.14
C SER A 31 -11.71 -2.98 6.59
N VAL A 32 -10.82 -3.45 7.46
CA VAL A 32 -9.67 -2.70 7.96
C VAL A 32 -8.39 -3.36 7.47
N SER A 33 -7.48 -2.55 6.95
CA SER A 33 -6.13 -2.96 6.58
C SER A 33 -5.12 -2.06 7.29
N VAL A 34 -3.95 -2.59 7.61
CA VAL A 34 -2.83 -1.84 8.19
C VAL A 34 -1.68 -1.88 7.21
N VAL A 35 -1.04 -0.75 6.99
CA VAL A 35 0.13 -0.60 6.14
C VAL A 35 1.18 0.18 6.91
N GLU A 36 2.43 -0.26 6.79
CA GLU A 36 3.56 0.41 7.38
C GLU A 36 4.05 1.57 6.49
N HIS A 37 4.21 2.75 7.08
CA HIS A 37 4.77 3.94 6.43
C HIS A 37 6.25 3.76 6.11
N SER A 38 6.70 4.42 5.04
CA SER A 38 8.11 4.58 4.70
C SER A 38 8.33 5.94 4.07
N ASP A 39 9.43 6.63 4.35
CA ASP A 39 9.71 7.88 3.65
C ASP A 39 10.16 7.66 2.20
N ASP A 40 10.67 6.46 1.91
CA ASP A 40 10.93 5.99 0.55
C ASP A 40 9.65 5.46 -0.11
N LEU A 41 9.33 6.00 -1.29
CA LEU A 41 8.13 5.62 -2.06
C LEU A 41 8.17 4.16 -2.49
N ALA A 42 9.33 3.63 -2.90
CA ALA A 42 9.43 2.26 -3.40
C ALA A 42 9.11 1.27 -2.27
N ASP A 43 9.67 1.50 -1.08
CA ASP A 43 9.40 0.70 0.11
C ASP A 43 7.96 0.85 0.60
N PHE A 44 7.39 2.06 0.54
CA PHE A 44 5.98 2.24 0.83
C PHE A 44 5.07 1.44 -0.12
N LEU A 45 5.35 1.47 -1.42
CA LEU A 45 4.61 0.70 -2.42
C LEU A 45 4.77 -0.81 -2.23
N LYS A 46 5.97 -1.30 -1.87
CA LYS A 46 6.17 -2.70 -1.48
C LYS A 46 5.27 -3.08 -0.30
N ASN A 47 5.18 -2.24 0.74
CA ASN A 47 4.37 -2.50 1.92
C ASN A 47 2.87 -2.59 1.59
N ILE A 48 2.34 -1.64 0.80
CA ILE A 48 0.91 -1.61 0.49
C ILE A 48 0.47 -2.70 -0.51
N LEU A 49 1.36 -3.12 -1.40
CA LEU A 49 1.08 -4.12 -2.43
C LEU A 49 1.33 -5.57 -1.97
N SER A 50 1.96 -5.77 -0.81
CA SER A 50 2.16 -7.08 -0.17
C SER A 50 0.86 -7.92 -0.14
N PRO A 51 0.85 -9.20 -0.55
CA PRO A 51 2.01 -10.09 -0.69
C PRO A 51 2.73 -9.99 -2.04
N ALA A 52 2.22 -9.21 -3.00
CA ALA A 52 2.88 -9.12 -4.29
C ALA A 52 4.23 -8.42 -4.18
N LYS A 53 5.23 -9.03 -4.81
CA LYS A 53 6.60 -8.56 -4.78
C LYS A 53 6.78 -7.49 -5.85
N VAL A 54 6.92 -6.24 -5.42
CA VAL A 54 7.35 -5.13 -6.27
C VAL A 54 8.87 -5.20 -6.41
N LYS A 55 9.34 -5.38 -7.64
CA LYS A 55 10.77 -5.53 -7.97
C LYS A 55 11.46 -4.18 -8.09
N ASN A 56 10.81 -3.24 -8.76
CA ASN A 56 11.35 -1.91 -9.02
C ASN A 56 10.22 -0.87 -8.97
N VAL A 57 10.57 0.37 -8.64
CA VAL A 57 9.68 1.52 -8.72
C VAL A 57 10.45 2.69 -9.31
N GLU A 58 9.97 3.21 -10.43
CA GLU A 58 10.52 4.38 -11.10
C GLU A 58 9.55 5.56 -11.02
N LEU A 59 10.07 6.75 -10.73
CA LEU A 59 9.28 7.96 -10.74
C LEU A 59 9.43 8.66 -12.09
N VAL A 60 8.30 8.86 -12.77
CA VAL A 60 8.24 9.56 -14.05
C VAL A 60 7.35 10.78 -13.89
N GLU A 61 7.77 11.91 -14.45
CA GLU A 61 6.94 13.11 -14.52
C GLU A 61 6.43 13.31 -15.96
N ARG A 62 5.11 13.45 -16.11
CA ARG A 62 4.48 13.73 -17.41
C ARG A 62 3.44 14.82 -17.24
N GLY A 63 3.61 15.93 -17.96
CA GLY A 63 2.67 17.06 -17.93
C GLY A 63 2.45 17.63 -16.51
N GLY A 64 3.53 17.73 -15.71
CA GLY A 64 3.48 18.21 -14.33
C GLY A 64 2.87 17.23 -13.31
N LYS A 65 2.55 16.01 -13.73
CA LYS A 65 2.05 14.95 -12.83
C LYS A 65 3.11 13.90 -12.59
N LYS A 66 3.32 13.58 -11.31
CA LYS A 66 4.20 12.50 -10.86
C LYS A 66 3.50 11.16 -10.97
N ILE A 67 4.11 10.21 -11.67
CA ILE A 67 3.59 8.85 -11.92
C ILE A 67 4.63 7.85 -11.44
N ALA A 68 4.22 6.88 -10.63
CA ALA A 68 5.09 5.78 -10.23
C ALA A 68 4.89 4.58 -11.17
N VAL A 69 5.96 4.09 -11.78
CA VAL A 69 5.96 2.86 -12.58
C VAL A 69 6.51 1.75 -11.70
N ALA A 70 5.64 0.83 -11.28
CA ALA A 70 5.99 -0.28 -10.39
C ALA A 70 6.06 -1.59 -11.16
N THR A 71 7.22 -2.24 -11.17
CA THR A 71 7.39 -3.56 -11.78
C THR A 71 6.95 -4.65 -10.81
N ILE A 72 5.93 -5.42 -11.18
CA ILE A 72 5.43 -6.54 -10.36
C ILE A 72 5.63 -7.83 -11.15
N ASP A 73 5.98 -8.91 -10.47
CA ASP A 73 6.04 -10.21 -11.13
C ASP A 73 4.67 -10.58 -11.74
N ARG A 74 4.62 -10.98 -13.01
CA ARG A 74 3.37 -11.30 -13.72
C ARG A 74 2.54 -12.38 -13.01
N MET A 75 3.19 -13.33 -12.34
CA MET A 75 2.47 -14.36 -11.56
C MET A 75 1.84 -13.80 -10.28
N GLU A 76 2.38 -12.70 -9.75
CA GLU A 76 1.89 -11.99 -8.57
C GLU A 76 0.84 -10.93 -8.94
N GLY A 77 0.82 -10.44 -10.18
CA GLY A 77 -0.13 -9.42 -10.64
C GLY A 77 -1.59 -9.81 -10.42
N GLY A 78 -1.94 -11.09 -10.66
CA GLY A 78 -3.27 -11.63 -10.36
C GLY A 78 -3.60 -11.71 -8.87
N ARG A 79 -2.59 -11.74 -7.99
CA ARG A 79 -2.75 -11.77 -6.52
C ARG A 79 -2.99 -10.37 -5.95
N VAL A 80 -2.61 -9.31 -6.66
CA VAL A 80 -2.95 -7.94 -6.29
C VAL A 80 -4.38 -7.64 -6.74
N GLY A 81 -5.35 -7.97 -5.89
CA GLY A 81 -6.75 -7.64 -6.15
C GLY A 81 -6.95 -6.14 -6.42
N GLY A 82 -7.82 -5.78 -7.37
CA GLY A 82 -8.01 -4.40 -7.83
C GLY A 82 -8.30 -3.37 -6.73
N LYS A 83 -8.94 -3.80 -5.63
CA LYS A 83 -9.16 -2.96 -4.44
C LYS A 83 -7.86 -2.49 -3.79
N ARG A 84 -6.82 -3.34 -3.76
CA ARG A 84 -5.50 -3.02 -3.22
C ARG A 84 -4.78 -2.02 -4.11
N ILE A 85 -4.85 -2.17 -5.43
CA ILE A 85 -4.32 -1.20 -6.41
C ILE A 85 -4.96 0.18 -6.22
N GLN A 86 -6.29 0.23 -6.16
CA GLN A 86 -7.00 1.50 -5.97
C GLN A 86 -6.61 2.19 -4.66
N ASN A 87 -6.43 1.41 -3.60
CA ASN A 87 -5.99 1.92 -2.31
C ASN A 87 -4.54 2.43 -2.35
N ALA A 88 -3.64 1.72 -3.04
CA ALA A 88 -2.25 2.14 -3.25
C ALA A 88 -2.20 3.50 -3.95
N LYS A 89 -2.94 3.67 -5.06
CA LYS A 89 -3.03 4.95 -5.77
C LYS A 89 -3.53 6.09 -4.88
N LYS A 90 -4.60 5.85 -4.10
CA LYS A 90 -5.18 6.86 -3.20
C LYS A 90 -4.21 7.31 -2.11
N ILE A 91 -3.48 6.37 -1.49
CA ILE A 91 -2.59 6.68 -0.39
C ILE A 91 -1.27 7.27 -0.91
N ALA A 92 -0.75 6.77 -2.02
CA ALA A 92 0.43 7.32 -2.67
C ALA A 92 0.23 8.79 -3.07
N ASN A 93 -0.95 9.13 -3.60
CA ASN A 93 -1.29 10.53 -3.89
C ASN A 93 -1.30 11.38 -2.61
N ARG A 94 -1.99 10.92 -1.56
CA ARG A 94 -2.14 11.66 -0.31
C ARG A 94 -0.80 11.93 0.40
N HIS A 95 0.11 10.97 0.42
CA HIS A 95 1.33 11.07 1.22
C HIS A 95 2.57 11.49 0.42
N TYR A 96 2.58 11.27 -0.90
CA TYR A 96 3.77 11.49 -1.75
C TYR A 96 3.47 12.32 -3.01
N GLY A 97 2.23 12.77 -3.23
CA GLY A 97 1.84 13.52 -4.42
C GLY A 97 1.91 12.71 -5.72
N ILE A 98 1.88 11.38 -5.62
CA ILE A 98 1.89 10.48 -6.78
C ILE A 98 0.48 10.39 -7.36
N HIS A 99 0.29 10.95 -8.55
CA HIS A 99 -1.01 11.09 -9.18
C HIS A 99 -1.52 9.77 -9.74
N ASP A 100 -0.61 8.91 -10.21
CA ASP A 100 -0.97 7.58 -10.69
C ASP A 100 0.14 6.55 -10.47
N ILE A 101 -0.27 5.28 -10.47
CA ILE A 101 0.64 4.12 -10.42
C ILE A 101 0.35 3.24 -11.63
N VAL A 102 1.37 3.00 -12.45
CA VAL A 102 1.33 2.08 -13.59
C VAL A 102 2.07 0.82 -13.20
N PHE A 103 1.52 -0.35 -13.53
CA PHE A 103 2.14 -1.64 -13.25
C PHE A 103 2.70 -2.22 -14.54
N ALA A 104 3.98 -2.60 -14.52
CA ALA A 104 4.71 -3.19 -15.64
C ALA A 104 5.10 -4.65 -15.32
#